data_AF-A0A485CTE7-F1
#
_entry.id   AF-A0A485CTE7-F1
#
_cell.length_a   1.000
_cell.length_b   1.000
_cell.length_c   1.000
_cell.angle_alpha   90.00
_cell.angle_beta   90.00
_cell.angle_gamma   90.00
#
_symmetry.space_group_name_H-M   'P 1'
#
loop_
_entity.id
_entity.type
_entity.pdbx_description
1 polymer ?
#
loop_
_entity_poly.entity_id
_entity_poly.type
_entity_poly.pdbx_seq_one_letter_code
_entity_poly.pdbx_strand_id
1 'polypeptide(L)'
;MGGVNARATVAGAMMRRDMSTSLAELGVFIWAWPDGPEGMHQRQALLQQAGFSESRGFSQPVADVGQVARWRERWLTSTLPFATDGVVVRLGKAPAGRFWSPGLGDWVAAWKYPPAIRIMEVRDLRFYVGRSGKIAVVAGLEPQQLDDKQVKRVSVGSVARWQSLDIAIGDQLQISLAGQGIPRIDSVVWRTVQRSKPQPPPAHFNALTCYFFSPECGGQFLARLVWLSSKPVLDLGSVGESAWRAVHHTLRMEHLFSWLAFTPQQLQSVPGISARRGQRLWHQFNLARQQPFLRWVQALGVPVPQAAMAGLTGEGWSQLLARSEEQWRRLPGVGDEKARQLVAFLRHPDVAALAQWLSGQGISGF
;
A
#
# COMPACT_ATOMS: atom_id res chain seq x y z
N MET A 1 20.91 -15.74 8.48
CA MET A 1 19.97 -14.61 8.66
C MET A 1 18.90 -14.70 7.58
N GLY A 2 17.62 -14.51 7.96
CA GLY A 2 16.47 -14.48 7.04
C GLY A 2 16.27 -15.77 6.24
N GLY A 3 15.57 -16.76 6.80
CA GLY A 3 15.11 -17.91 6.01
C GLY A 3 14.28 -17.40 4.84
N VAL A 4 14.74 -17.68 3.62
CA VAL A 4 14.15 -17.16 2.37
C VAL A 4 12.63 -17.40 2.38
N ASN A 5 11.88 -16.30 2.36
CA ASN A 5 10.42 -16.25 2.32
C ASN A 5 9.71 -16.99 3.47
N ALA A 6 10.38 -17.32 4.59
CA ALA A 6 9.79 -18.12 5.67
C ALA A 6 8.42 -17.58 6.12
N ARG A 7 8.30 -16.27 6.33
CA ARG A 7 7.03 -15.62 6.71
C ARG A 7 5.94 -15.80 5.65
N ALA A 8 6.26 -15.58 4.37
CA ALA A 8 5.31 -15.68 3.28
C ALA A 8 4.89 -17.12 3.02
N THR A 9 5.82 -18.06 3.14
CA THR A 9 5.59 -19.51 3.04
C THR A 9 4.63 -19.97 4.12
N VAL A 10 4.88 -19.64 5.40
CA VAL A 10 4.00 -20.01 6.52
C VAL A 10 2.62 -19.36 6.38
N ALA A 11 2.55 -18.06 6.07
CA ALA A 11 1.27 -17.38 5.85
C ALA A 11 0.47 -18.01 4.69
N GLY A 12 1.15 -18.35 3.59
CA GLY A 12 0.56 -19.03 2.45
C GLY A 12 0.02 -20.41 2.82
N ALA A 13 0.78 -21.20 3.61
CA ALA A 13 0.36 -22.51 4.10
C ALA A 13 -0.88 -22.41 5.02
N MET A 14 -0.90 -21.45 5.96
CA MET A 14 -2.03 -21.25 6.89
C MET A 14 -3.32 -20.74 6.21
N MET A 15 -3.21 -20.09 5.06
CA MET A 15 -4.36 -19.57 4.30
C MET A 15 -4.98 -20.58 3.32
N ARG A 16 -4.40 -21.78 3.20
CA ARG A 16 -4.94 -22.85 2.35
C ARG A 16 -6.24 -23.40 2.92
N ARG A 17 -7.11 -23.86 2.03
CA ARG A 17 -8.39 -24.50 2.39
C ARG A 17 -8.26 -26.01 2.54
N ASP A 18 -7.19 -26.57 2.01
CA ASP A 18 -6.83 -27.97 2.05
C ASP A 18 -5.72 -28.23 3.09
N MET A 19 -5.85 -29.34 3.82
CA MET A 19 -4.80 -29.82 4.73
C MET A 19 -3.65 -30.38 3.91
N SER A 20 -2.59 -29.60 3.75
CA SER A 20 -1.36 -30.02 3.07
C SER A 20 -0.33 -30.58 4.06
N THR A 21 0.53 -31.48 3.60
CA THR A 21 1.66 -32.05 4.36
C THR A 21 2.61 -30.99 4.94
N SER A 22 2.64 -29.78 4.36
CA SER A 22 3.48 -28.67 4.84
C SER A 22 3.13 -28.16 6.24
N LEU A 23 1.93 -28.45 6.76
CA LEU A 23 1.55 -28.05 8.12
C LEU A 23 2.28 -28.84 9.21
N ALA A 24 2.73 -30.07 8.90
CA ALA A 24 3.47 -30.91 9.84
C ALA A 24 4.89 -30.39 10.13
N GLU A 25 5.40 -29.50 9.29
CA GLU A 25 6.72 -28.87 9.41
C GLU A 25 6.66 -27.54 10.20
N LEU A 26 5.47 -27.10 10.63
CA LEU A 26 5.28 -25.82 11.32
C LEU A 26 5.42 -25.96 12.84
N GLY A 27 6.39 -25.23 13.40
CA GLY A 27 6.49 -24.99 14.84
C GLY A 27 5.62 -23.82 15.31
N VAL A 28 5.21 -23.85 16.58
CA VAL A 28 4.47 -22.76 17.23
C VAL A 28 5.27 -22.23 18.42
N PHE A 29 5.54 -20.93 18.42
CA PHE A 29 6.18 -20.22 19.53
C PHE A 29 5.19 -19.27 20.21
N ILE A 30 4.85 -19.55 21.47
CA ILE A 30 3.92 -18.72 22.25
C ILE A 30 4.69 -17.57 22.90
N TRP A 31 4.67 -16.42 22.26
CA TRP A 31 5.38 -15.24 22.77
C TRP A 31 4.58 -14.47 23.83
N ALA A 32 3.26 -14.60 23.90
CA ALA A 32 2.41 -13.87 24.84
C ALA A 32 1.19 -14.66 25.31
N TRP A 33 0.74 -14.36 26.53
CA TRP A 33 -0.50 -14.84 27.12
C TRP A 33 -1.19 -13.62 27.78
N PRO A 34 -2.04 -12.89 27.03
CA PRO A 34 -2.81 -11.78 27.57
C PRO A 34 -3.67 -12.27 28.73
N ASP A 35 -3.70 -11.50 29.82
CA ASP A 35 -4.47 -11.81 31.03
C ASP A 35 -4.09 -13.15 31.71
N GLY A 36 -2.93 -13.71 31.37
CA GLY A 36 -2.32 -14.83 32.10
C GLY A 36 -1.58 -14.38 33.37
N PRO A 37 -0.81 -15.27 34.02
CA PRO A 37 -0.07 -14.92 35.24
C PRO A 37 0.79 -13.66 35.05
N GLU A 38 0.80 -12.76 36.04
CA GLU A 38 1.52 -11.48 35.94
C GLU A 38 3.03 -11.69 35.75
N GLY A 39 3.61 -12.62 36.51
CA GLY A 39 5.04 -12.90 36.51
C GLY A 39 5.49 -13.64 35.24
N MET A 40 6.45 -13.08 34.51
CA MET A 40 7.01 -13.69 33.30
C MET A 40 7.57 -15.10 33.54
N HIS A 41 8.27 -15.33 34.65
CA HIS A 41 8.79 -16.66 35.01
C HIS A 41 7.69 -17.69 35.25
N GLN A 42 6.66 -17.32 36.02
CA GLN A 42 5.51 -18.19 36.27
C GLN A 42 4.78 -18.53 34.96
N ARG A 43 4.56 -17.52 34.11
CA ARG A 43 3.94 -17.69 32.79
C ARG A 43 4.73 -18.66 31.91
N GLN A 44 6.06 -18.51 31.83
CA GLN A 44 6.92 -19.41 31.05
C GLN A 44 6.90 -20.84 31.61
N ALA A 45 6.89 -21.00 32.93
CA ALA A 45 6.81 -22.32 33.56
C ALA A 45 5.49 -23.03 33.22
N LEU A 46 4.35 -22.33 33.30
CA LEU A 46 3.05 -22.88 32.92
C LEU A 46 2.97 -23.21 31.42
N LEU A 47 3.50 -22.34 30.56
CA LEU A 47 3.57 -22.61 29.12
C LEU A 47 4.41 -23.86 28.82
N GLN A 48 5.54 -24.03 29.50
CA GLN A 48 6.36 -25.23 29.38
C GLN A 48 5.63 -26.49 29.85
N GLN A 49 4.91 -26.43 30.98
CA GLN A 49 4.08 -27.53 31.47
C GLN A 49 2.95 -27.89 30.49
N ALA A 50 2.42 -26.90 29.76
CA ALA A 50 1.42 -27.09 28.71
C ALA A 50 2.00 -27.57 27.36
N GLY A 51 3.31 -27.83 27.27
CA GLY A 51 3.96 -28.33 26.05
C GLY A 51 4.59 -27.25 25.16
N PHE A 52 4.55 -25.97 25.54
CA PHE A 52 5.15 -24.85 24.80
C PHE A 52 6.53 -24.45 25.34
N SER A 53 7.46 -25.41 25.33
CA SER A 53 8.82 -25.29 25.88
C SER A 53 9.65 -24.15 25.28
N GLU A 54 9.47 -23.85 24.00
CA GLU A 54 10.25 -22.84 23.27
C GLU A 54 10.15 -21.45 23.88
N SER A 55 8.98 -21.12 24.46
CA SER A 55 8.71 -19.84 25.14
C SER A 55 9.74 -19.54 26.22
N ARG A 56 10.24 -20.57 26.92
CA ARG A 56 11.30 -20.46 27.93
C ARG A 56 12.68 -20.54 27.31
N GLY A 57 12.88 -21.41 26.31
CA GLY A 57 14.19 -21.61 25.66
C GLY A 57 14.74 -20.36 24.98
N PHE A 58 13.88 -19.57 24.33
CA PHE A 58 14.27 -18.35 23.62
C PHE A 58 14.02 -17.05 24.37
N SER A 59 13.56 -17.11 25.62
CA SER A 59 13.39 -15.93 26.48
C SER A 59 14.51 -15.85 27.51
N GLN A 60 15.24 -14.74 27.54
CA GLN A 60 16.38 -14.57 28.44
C GLN A 60 16.10 -13.40 29.39
N PRO A 61 16.26 -13.60 30.72
CA PRO A 61 16.18 -12.49 31.66
C PRO A 61 17.34 -11.53 31.43
N VAL A 62 17.04 -10.24 31.50
CA VAL A 62 18.00 -9.15 31.29
C VAL A 62 17.73 -8.05 32.32
N ALA A 63 18.80 -7.47 32.86
CA ALA A 63 18.70 -6.37 33.84
C ALA A 63 18.91 -4.98 33.21
N ASP A 64 19.57 -4.91 32.06
CA ASP A 64 19.96 -3.66 31.41
C ASP A 64 20.00 -3.77 29.88
N VAL A 65 20.05 -2.62 29.21
CA VAL A 65 20.09 -2.53 27.74
C VAL A 65 21.36 -3.16 27.14
N GLY A 66 22.47 -3.17 27.87
CA GLY A 66 23.71 -3.82 27.44
C GLY A 66 23.58 -5.33 27.36
N GLN A 67 22.86 -5.95 28.30
CA GLN A 67 22.51 -7.38 28.26
C GLN A 67 21.61 -7.70 27.07
N VAL A 68 20.62 -6.84 26.79
CA VAL A 68 19.78 -6.97 25.60
C VAL A 68 20.62 -6.93 24.33
N ALA A 69 21.55 -5.97 24.21
CA ALA A 69 22.42 -5.83 23.06
C ALA A 69 23.29 -7.07 22.84
N ARG A 70 23.89 -7.61 23.92
CA ARG A 70 24.68 -8.86 23.86
C ARG A 70 23.85 -10.05 23.38
N TRP A 71 22.64 -10.21 23.90
CA TRP A 71 21.75 -11.28 23.45
C TRP A 71 21.32 -11.12 22.00
N ARG A 72 20.97 -9.90 21.59
CA ARG A 72 20.65 -9.58 20.19
C ARG A 72 21.78 -9.95 19.25
N GLU A 73 23.02 -9.61 19.58
CA GLU A 73 24.19 -9.96 18.76
C GLU A 73 24.42 -11.47 18.72
N ARG A 74 24.24 -12.15 19.85
CA ARG A 74 24.33 -13.61 19.92
C ARG A 74 23.30 -14.29 19.01
N TRP A 75 22.03 -13.89 19.07
CA TRP A 75 20.99 -14.48 18.23
C TRP A 75 21.13 -14.12 16.74
N LEU A 76 21.73 -12.96 16.43
CA LEU A 76 22.06 -12.58 15.06
C LEU A 76 23.12 -13.51 14.43
N THR A 77 24.09 -13.93 15.23
CA THR A 77 25.27 -14.70 14.77
C THR A 77 25.13 -16.21 14.98
N SER A 78 24.19 -16.65 15.82
CA SER A 78 23.94 -18.07 16.10
C SER A 78 23.05 -18.73 15.06
N THR A 79 23.26 -20.03 14.86
CA THR A 79 22.34 -20.88 14.09
C THR A 79 21.07 -21.10 14.90
N LEU A 80 19.94 -20.65 14.36
CA LEU A 80 18.61 -20.85 14.95
C LEU A 80 17.78 -21.79 14.06
N PRO A 81 16.86 -22.59 14.64
CA PRO A 81 16.02 -23.50 13.87
C PRO A 81 14.90 -22.77 13.08
N PHE A 82 14.85 -21.44 13.14
CA PHE A 82 13.89 -20.60 12.44
C PHE A 82 14.51 -19.25 12.04
N ALA A 83 13.85 -18.58 11.11
CA ALA A 83 14.22 -17.24 10.69
C ALA A 83 13.81 -16.19 11.74
N THR A 84 14.71 -15.24 12.03
CA THR A 84 14.43 -14.07 12.89
C THR A 84 14.89 -12.78 12.23
N ASP A 85 14.25 -11.67 12.57
CA ASP A 85 14.56 -10.32 12.06
C ASP A 85 14.96 -9.34 13.19
N GLY A 86 15.16 -9.86 14.40
CA GLY A 86 15.51 -9.10 15.59
C GLY A 86 15.12 -9.81 16.87
N VAL A 87 15.06 -9.04 17.95
CA VAL A 87 14.61 -9.50 19.27
C VAL A 87 13.42 -8.68 19.74
N VAL A 88 12.63 -9.24 20.64
CA VAL A 88 11.56 -8.51 21.33
C VAL A 88 11.97 -8.31 22.78
N VAL A 89 12.04 -7.05 23.19
CA VAL A 89 12.33 -6.64 24.57
C VAL A 89 11.01 -6.37 25.26
N ARG A 90 10.83 -6.90 26.47
CA ARG A 90 9.59 -6.78 27.23
C ARG A 90 9.88 -6.47 28.67
N LEU A 91 9.04 -5.63 29.26
CA LEU A 91 8.96 -5.52 30.71
C LEU A 91 8.43 -6.82 31.29
N GLY A 92 8.85 -7.15 32.51
CA GLY A 92 8.39 -8.34 33.23
C GLY A 92 6.88 -8.34 33.50
N LYS A 93 6.27 -7.15 33.55
CA LYS A 93 4.82 -6.93 33.68
C LYS A 93 4.29 -6.25 32.41
N ALA A 94 3.06 -6.58 32.04
CA ALA A 94 2.35 -6.01 30.90
C ALA A 94 0.94 -5.57 31.35
N PRO A 95 0.33 -4.56 30.73
CA PRO A 95 -1.05 -4.18 31.01
C PRO A 95 -2.02 -5.30 30.60
N ALA A 96 -3.26 -5.22 31.08
CA ALA A 96 -4.34 -6.14 30.69
C ALA A 96 -4.50 -6.18 29.16
N GLY A 97 -4.85 -7.36 28.63
CA GLY A 97 -4.91 -7.63 27.19
C GLY A 97 -5.84 -6.68 26.43
N ARG A 98 -6.93 -6.24 27.08
CA ARG A 98 -7.88 -5.26 26.53
C ARG A 98 -7.28 -3.90 26.15
N PHE A 99 -6.11 -3.56 26.69
CA PHE A 99 -5.41 -2.31 26.39
C PHE A 99 -4.32 -2.46 25.34
N TRP A 100 -4.14 -3.66 24.79
CA TRP A 100 -3.11 -3.90 23.79
C TRP A 100 -3.59 -3.34 22.46
N SER A 101 -2.84 -2.39 21.92
CA SER A 101 -3.11 -1.77 20.62
C SER A 101 -1.81 -1.56 19.86
N PRO A 102 -1.78 -1.82 18.53
CA PRO A 102 -0.59 -1.60 17.72
C PRO A 102 -0.04 -0.18 17.86
N GLY A 103 1.24 -0.06 18.22
CA GLY A 103 1.92 1.23 18.36
C GLY A 103 1.68 1.98 19.67
N LEU A 104 0.88 1.44 20.60
CA LEU A 104 0.53 2.10 21.87
C LEU A 104 1.14 1.42 23.12
N GLY A 105 1.99 0.40 22.96
CA GLY A 105 2.61 -0.31 24.07
C GLY A 105 3.97 0.30 24.47
N ASP A 106 4.11 0.74 25.71
CA ASP A 106 5.36 1.18 26.35
C ASP A 106 6.15 0.03 27.01
N TRP A 107 5.49 -1.12 27.22
CA TRP A 107 6.02 -2.30 27.89
C TRP A 107 6.71 -3.30 26.95
N VAL A 108 6.71 -3.05 25.63
CA VAL A 108 7.27 -3.94 24.61
C VAL A 108 7.89 -3.16 23.45
N ALA A 109 9.07 -3.58 23.04
CA ALA A 109 9.76 -3.02 21.89
C ALA A 109 10.38 -4.12 21.03
N ALA A 110 10.27 -3.99 19.70
CA ALA A 110 11.01 -4.85 18.77
C ALA A 110 12.33 -4.17 18.39
N TRP A 111 13.46 -4.79 18.75
CA TRP A 111 14.79 -4.34 18.37
C TRP A 111 15.30 -5.16 17.19
N LYS A 112 15.07 -4.64 15.98
CA LYS A 112 15.43 -5.29 14.71
C LYS A 112 16.93 -5.41 14.52
N TYR A 113 17.36 -6.42 13.75
CA TYR A 113 18.72 -6.51 13.26
C TYR A 113 19.04 -5.37 12.29
N PRO A 114 20.32 -5.03 12.06
CA PRO A 114 20.66 -4.07 11.02
C PRO A 114 20.11 -4.59 9.68
N PRO A 115 19.45 -3.75 8.88
CA PRO A 115 18.87 -4.20 7.63
C PRO A 115 20.00 -4.69 6.72
N ALA A 116 19.74 -5.75 5.96
CA ALA A 116 20.66 -6.14 4.90
C ALA A 116 20.84 -4.95 3.95
N ILE A 117 22.09 -4.71 3.55
CA ILE A 117 22.47 -3.65 2.62
C ILE A 117 23.15 -4.30 1.41
N ARG A 118 22.83 -3.80 0.20
CA ARG A 118 23.54 -4.14 -1.04
C ARG A 118 23.76 -2.90 -1.88
N ILE A 119 24.83 -2.92 -2.66
CA ILE A 119 25.10 -1.92 -3.69
C ILE A 119 24.53 -2.44 -5.00
N MET A 120 23.66 -1.65 -5.63
CA MET A 120 22.97 -2.03 -6.87
C MET A 120 23.11 -0.91 -7.90
N GLU A 121 23.41 -1.27 -9.14
CA GLU A 121 23.48 -0.33 -10.25
C GLU A 121 22.08 0.09 -10.73
N VAL A 122 21.91 1.37 -11.08
CA VAL A 122 20.69 1.90 -11.71
C VAL A 122 20.68 1.55 -13.20
N ARG A 123 19.76 0.68 -13.61
CA ARG A 123 19.59 0.27 -15.02
C ARG A 123 18.63 1.17 -15.80
N ASP A 124 17.56 1.63 -15.15
CA ASP A 124 16.61 2.54 -15.77
C ASP A 124 15.98 3.49 -14.73
N LEU A 125 15.43 4.60 -15.21
CA LEU A 125 14.65 5.54 -14.40
C LEU A 125 13.30 5.75 -15.07
N ARG A 126 12.22 5.45 -14.34
CA ARG A 126 10.85 5.57 -14.84
C ARG A 126 10.06 6.58 -14.02
N PHE A 127 9.23 7.32 -14.73
CA PHE A 127 8.32 8.31 -14.16
C PHE A 127 6.89 7.80 -14.21
N TYR A 128 6.19 7.92 -13.09
CA TYR A 128 4.79 7.54 -12.96
C TYR A 128 3.97 8.74 -12.52
N VAL A 129 3.01 9.15 -13.34
CA VAL A 129 2.07 10.22 -12.99
C VAL A 129 0.96 9.60 -12.13
N GLY A 130 0.90 10.01 -10.87
CA GLY A 130 -0.13 9.55 -9.94
C GLY A 130 -1.49 10.23 -10.19
N ARG A 131 -2.54 9.76 -9.52
CA ARG A 131 -3.92 10.27 -9.67
C ARG A 131 -4.07 11.79 -9.50
N SER A 132 -3.25 12.39 -8.63
CA SER A 132 -3.27 13.84 -8.36
C SER A 132 -2.33 14.65 -9.26
N GLY A 133 -1.74 14.03 -10.29
CA GLY A 133 -0.73 14.64 -11.16
C GLY A 133 0.68 14.62 -10.59
N LYS A 134 0.86 14.26 -9.31
CA LYS A 134 2.20 14.12 -8.71
C LYS A 134 3.00 13.03 -9.42
N ILE A 135 4.20 13.40 -9.87
CA ILE A 135 5.12 12.50 -10.57
C ILE A 135 6.02 11.79 -9.56
N ALA A 136 5.96 10.47 -9.55
CA ALA A 136 6.86 9.60 -8.78
C ALA A 136 7.97 9.05 -9.67
N VAL A 137 9.19 9.00 -9.14
CA VAL A 137 10.37 8.43 -9.79
C VAL A 137 10.68 7.08 -9.18
N VAL A 138 10.87 6.08 -10.04
CA VAL A 138 11.28 4.73 -9.65
C VAL A 138 12.56 4.38 -10.40
N ALA A 139 13.57 3.96 -9.66
CA ALA A 139 14.81 3.43 -10.24
C ALA A 139 14.65 1.92 -10.46
N GLY A 140 14.84 1.48 -11.71
CA GLY A 140 15.13 0.11 -12.05
C GLY A 140 16.58 -0.20 -11.66
N LEU A 141 16.77 -1.28 -10.92
CA LEU A 141 18.06 -1.69 -10.37
C LEU A 141 18.52 -2.98 -11.04
N GLU A 142 19.83 -3.22 -11.02
CA GLU A 142 20.36 -4.55 -11.20
C GLU A 142 19.75 -5.52 -10.17
N PRO A 143 19.09 -6.62 -10.62
CA PRO A 143 18.48 -7.58 -9.71
C PRO A 143 19.50 -8.19 -8.75
N GLN A 144 19.30 -7.96 -7.45
CA GLN A 144 20.10 -8.61 -6.41
C GLN A 144 19.22 -9.15 -5.30
N GLN A 145 19.68 -10.22 -4.66
CA GLN A 145 19.06 -10.78 -3.47
C GLN A 145 19.42 -9.92 -2.26
N LEU A 146 18.41 -9.40 -1.57
CA LEU A 146 18.52 -8.63 -0.35
C LEU A 146 17.60 -9.27 0.69
N ASP A 147 18.21 -9.93 1.68
CA ASP A 147 17.50 -10.78 2.65
C ASP A 147 16.67 -11.87 1.93
N ASP A 148 15.37 -11.95 2.17
CA ASP A 148 14.46 -12.90 1.53
C ASP A 148 13.90 -12.44 0.17
N LYS A 149 14.26 -11.24 -0.31
CA LYS A 149 13.67 -10.64 -1.52
C LYS A 149 14.66 -10.43 -2.64
N GLN A 150 14.23 -10.71 -3.87
CA GLN A 150 14.93 -10.24 -5.06
C GLN A 150 14.48 -8.81 -5.37
N VAL A 151 15.36 -7.84 -5.11
CA VAL A 151 15.09 -6.42 -5.35
C VAL A 151 15.52 -6.08 -6.78
N LYS A 152 14.58 -5.51 -7.54
CA LYS A 152 14.82 -5.04 -8.93
C LYS A 152 14.46 -3.58 -9.15
N ARG A 153 13.76 -2.98 -8.19
CA ARG A 153 13.20 -1.63 -8.30
C ARG A 153 13.15 -1.00 -6.92
N VAL A 154 13.36 0.31 -6.86
CA VAL A 154 13.23 1.11 -5.65
C VAL A 154 12.54 2.44 -5.95
N SER A 155 11.66 2.87 -5.06
CA SER A 155 11.04 4.19 -5.16
C SER A 155 12.06 5.26 -4.75
N VAL A 156 12.32 6.22 -5.65
CA VAL A 156 13.14 7.39 -5.34
C VAL A 156 12.28 8.46 -4.64
N GLY A 157 10.98 8.51 -4.95
CA GLY A 157 10.04 9.49 -4.42
C GLY A 157 9.62 10.52 -5.46
N SER A 158 9.63 11.81 -5.10
CA SER A 158 9.27 12.90 -6.01
C SER A 158 10.39 13.22 -7.01
N VAL A 159 10.05 13.89 -8.11
CA VAL A 159 11.03 14.44 -9.06
C VAL A 159 12.03 15.36 -8.37
N ALA A 160 11.57 16.22 -7.45
CA ALA A 160 12.43 17.10 -6.66
C ALA A 160 13.46 16.31 -5.82
N ARG A 161 13.03 15.22 -5.17
CA ARG A 161 13.93 14.35 -4.40
C ARG A 161 14.93 13.62 -5.30
N TRP A 162 14.48 13.16 -6.47
CA TRP A 162 15.38 12.54 -7.46
C TRP A 162 16.46 13.54 -7.94
N GLN A 163 16.05 14.77 -8.25
CA GLN A 163 16.96 15.84 -8.64
C GLN A 163 17.96 16.18 -7.52
N SER A 164 17.50 16.29 -6.27
CA SER A 164 18.37 16.59 -5.13
C SER A 164 19.37 15.47 -4.83
N LEU A 165 18.98 14.21 -5.05
CA LEU A 165 19.88 13.07 -4.90
C LEU A 165 20.85 12.94 -6.08
N ASP A 166 20.60 13.64 -7.19
CA ASP A 166 21.40 13.60 -8.39
C ASP A 166 21.67 12.15 -8.85
N ILE A 167 20.61 11.38 -9.12
CA ILE A 167 20.73 9.99 -9.58
C ILE A 167 20.65 9.93 -11.10
N ALA A 168 21.61 9.27 -11.74
CA ALA A 168 21.62 8.96 -13.17
C ALA A 168 21.62 7.44 -13.43
N ILE A 169 21.33 7.05 -14.67
CA ILE A 169 21.50 5.66 -15.12
C ILE A 169 23.00 5.32 -15.05
N GLY A 170 23.33 4.14 -14.52
CA GLY A 170 24.70 3.68 -14.27
C GLY A 170 25.24 4.02 -12.87
N ASP A 171 24.54 4.84 -12.07
CA ASP A 171 24.96 5.09 -10.69
C ASP A 171 24.82 3.83 -9.83
N GLN A 172 25.64 3.71 -8.79
CA GLN A 172 25.49 2.66 -7.79
C GLN A 172 24.85 3.21 -6.53
N LEU A 173 23.76 2.58 -6.12
CA LEU A 173 22.98 2.97 -4.95
C LEU A 173 23.18 1.96 -3.83
N GLN A 174 23.35 2.46 -2.62
CA GLN A 174 23.24 1.65 -1.42
C GLN A 174 21.75 1.46 -1.09
N ILE A 175 21.30 0.21 -1.16
CA ILE A 175 19.91 -0.18 -0.96
C ILE A 175 19.80 -1.05 0.28
N SER A 176 18.83 -0.73 1.14
CA SER A 176 18.43 -1.56 2.26
C SER A 176 16.93 -1.80 2.28
N LEU A 177 16.50 -2.73 3.13
CA LEU A 177 15.09 -2.99 3.39
C LEU A 177 14.63 -2.24 4.64
N ALA A 178 13.55 -1.47 4.52
CA ALA A 178 12.88 -0.83 5.64
C ALA A 178 11.58 -1.54 6.02
N GLY A 179 11.30 -1.63 7.32
CA GLY A 179 10.03 -2.15 7.86
C GLY A 179 9.69 -3.54 7.32
N GLN A 180 8.56 -3.66 6.61
CA GLN A 180 8.02 -4.90 6.01
C GLN A 180 8.79 -5.36 4.74
N GLY A 181 10.08 -5.05 4.66
CA GLY A 181 10.94 -5.37 3.52
C GLY A 181 10.67 -4.51 2.28
N ILE A 182 10.44 -3.21 2.46
CA ILE A 182 10.32 -2.25 1.36
C ILE A 182 11.72 -1.74 1.02
N PRO A 183 12.20 -1.87 -0.23
CA PRO A 183 13.49 -1.32 -0.63
C PRO A 183 13.53 0.20 -0.45
N ARG A 184 14.63 0.71 0.11
CA ARG A 184 14.92 2.14 0.25
C ARG A 184 16.33 2.45 -0.24
N ILE A 185 16.51 3.67 -0.73
CA ILE A 185 17.83 4.23 -1.07
C ILE A 185 18.40 4.86 0.19
N ASP A 186 19.53 4.35 0.65
CA ASP A 186 20.28 4.91 1.79
C ASP A 186 21.24 6.01 1.32
N SER A 187 21.98 5.77 0.22
CA SER A 187 22.94 6.72 -0.35
C SER A 187 23.27 6.41 -1.82
N VAL A 188 23.87 7.38 -2.51
CA VAL A 188 24.54 7.17 -3.80
C VAL A 188 26.02 6.92 -3.50
N VAL A 189 26.52 5.71 -3.74
CA VAL A 189 27.89 5.31 -3.36
C VAL A 189 28.90 5.56 -4.48
N TRP A 190 28.46 5.50 -5.73
CA TRP A 190 29.29 5.79 -6.88
C TRP A 190 28.46 6.43 -7.98
N ARG A 191 29.06 7.41 -8.65
CA ARG A 191 28.44 8.13 -9.77
C ARG A 191 29.17 7.83 -11.06
N THR A 192 28.42 7.50 -12.10
CA THR A 192 28.99 7.36 -13.43
C THR A 192 29.44 8.70 -13.99
N VAL A 193 30.52 8.68 -14.79
CA VAL A 193 31.05 9.87 -15.48
C VAL A 193 30.05 10.39 -16.50
N GLN A 194 29.42 9.49 -17.27
CA GLN A 194 28.41 9.87 -18.25
C GLN A 194 27.03 9.96 -17.58
N ARG A 195 26.61 11.19 -17.26
CA ARG A 195 25.35 11.48 -16.56
C ARG A 195 24.15 11.37 -17.51
N SER A 196 23.67 10.16 -17.77
CA SER A 196 22.42 9.95 -18.52
C SER A 196 21.20 10.04 -17.61
N LYS A 197 20.38 11.07 -17.81
CA LYS A 197 19.15 11.32 -17.04
C LYS A 197 17.96 11.49 -17.98
N PRO A 198 16.91 10.67 -17.87
CA PRO A 198 15.71 10.87 -18.65
C PRO A 198 14.97 12.13 -18.19
N GLN A 199 14.30 12.79 -19.12
CA GLN A 199 13.49 13.98 -18.82
C GLN A 199 12.19 13.55 -18.12
N PRO A 200 11.81 14.19 -17.01
CA PRO A 200 10.51 13.93 -16.39
C PRO A 200 9.38 14.40 -17.33
N PRO A 201 8.19 13.78 -17.28
CA PRO A 201 7.01 14.26 -17.98
C PRO A 201 6.73 15.73 -17.65
N PRO A 202 6.11 16.50 -18.58
CA PRO A 202 5.76 17.89 -18.33
C PRO A 202 4.91 18.05 -17.07
N ALA A 203 5.13 19.14 -16.34
CA ALA A 203 4.45 19.43 -15.08
C ALA A 203 3.04 20.04 -15.26
N HIS A 204 2.29 19.65 -16.31
CA HIS A 204 0.92 20.13 -16.53
C HIS A 204 -0.14 19.24 -15.84
N PHE A 205 0.24 18.02 -15.40
CA PHE A 205 -0.68 17.13 -14.71
C PHE A 205 -1.00 17.61 -13.30
N ASN A 206 -2.27 17.63 -12.95
CA ASN A 206 -2.75 18.00 -11.61
C ASN A 206 -4.01 17.20 -11.22
N ALA A 207 -4.62 17.50 -10.08
CA ALA A 207 -5.78 16.75 -9.59
C ALA A 207 -7.04 16.89 -10.49
N LEU A 208 -7.05 17.85 -11.42
CA LEU A 208 -8.15 18.15 -12.33
C LEU A 208 -7.93 17.64 -13.77
N THR A 209 -6.79 17.03 -14.09
CA THR A 209 -6.46 16.55 -15.44
C THR A 209 -6.73 15.05 -15.63
N CYS A 210 -6.83 14.63 -16.90
CA CYS A 210 -6.87 13.23 -17.33
C CYS A 210 -8.07 12.44 -16.81
N TYR A 211 -9.24 13.06 -16.83
CA TYR A 211 -10.55 12.42 -16.65
C TYR A 211 -11.05 11.75 -17.93
N PHE A 212 -10.68 12.35 -19.06
CA PHE A 212 -10.82 11.81 -20.40
C PHE A 212 -9.46 11.27 -20.85
N PHE A 213 -9.49 10.20 -21.64
CA PHE A 213 -8.29 9.58 -22.13
C PHE A 213 -7.72 10.36 -23.31
N SER A 214 -6.43 10.63 -23.21
CA SER A 214 -5.56 10.99 -24.33
C SER A 214 -4.24 10.21 -24.16
N PRO A 215 -3.45 10.02 -25.22
CA PRO A 215 -2.17 9.30 -25.11
C PRO A 215 -1.23 9.84 -24.03
N GLU A 216 -1.17 11.17 -23.85
CA GLU A 216 -0.40 11.84 -22.80
C GLU A 216 -0.94 11.55 -21.38
N CYS A 217 -2.26 11.39 -21.26
CA CYS A 217 -2.95 11.15 -20.00
C CYS A 217 -2.91 9.70 -19.52
N GLY A 218 -2.42 8.75 -20.33
CA GLY A 218 -2.53 7.32 -20.06
C GLY A 218 -2.06 6.89 -18.68
N GLY A 219 -0.96 7.47 -18.18
CA GLY A 219 -0.44 7.19 -16.84
C GLY A 219 -1.39 7.62 -15.72
N GLN A 220 -1.84 8.89 -15.74
CA GLN A 220 -2.74 9.42 -14.72
C GLN A 220 -4.14 8.80 -14.82
N PHE A 221 -4.65 8.59 -16.03
CA PHE A 221 -5.93 7.96 -16.29
C PHE A 221 -5.98 6.55 -15.69
N LEU A 222 -4.93 5.75 -15.93
CA LEU A 222 -4.80 4.41 -15.34
C LEU A 222 -4.66 4.47 -13.81
N ALA A 223 -3.91 5.43 -13.27
CA ALA A 223 -3.80 5.63 -11.82
C ALA A 223 -5.15 5.97 -11.16
N ARG A 224 -6.02 6.73 -11.85
CA ARG A 224 -7.39 7.03 -11.38
C ARG A 224 -8.28 5.79 -11.40
N LEU A 225 -8.21 4.98 -12.46
CA LEU A 225 -8.90 3.68 -12.55
C LEU A 225 -8.49 2.71 -11.45
N VAL A 226 -7.19 2.59 -11.16
CA VAL A 226 -6.70 1.74 -10.07
C VAL A 226 -7.20 2.25 -8.71
N TRP A 227 -7.19 3.57 -8.50
CA TRP A 227 -7.69 4.18 -7.26
C TRP A 227 -9.19 3.94 -7.05
N LEU A 228 -10.03 4.19 -8.04
CA LEU A 228 -11.48 4.00 -7.91
C LEU A 228 -11.85 2.54 -7.65
N SER A 229 -11.04 1.59 -8.14
CA SER A 229 -11.23 0.16 -7.87
C SER A 229 -10.87 -0.28 -6.46
N SER A 230 -10.19 0.56 -5.69
CA SER A 230 -9.71 0.19 -4.36
C SER A 230 -10.86 -0.09 -3.39
N LYS A 231 -10.60 -0.95 -2.40
CA LYS A 231 -11.56 -1.33 -1.35
C LYS A 231 -12.26 -0.16 -0.66
N PRO A 232 -11.59 0.96 -0.28
CA PRO A 232 -12.29 2.08 0.33
C PRO A 232 -13.23 2.83 -0.63
N VAL A 233 -13.02 2.75 -1.94
CA VAL A 233 -13.74 3.51 -2.97
C VAL A 233 -14.90 2.67 -3.56
N LEU A 234 -14.78 2.07 -4.75
CA LEU A 234 -15.86 1.25 -5.33
C LEU A 234 -15.72 -0.26 -5.08
N ASP A 235 -14.65 -0.69 -4.42
CA ASP A 235 -14.40 -2.09 -4.05
C ASP A 235 -14.46 -3.07 -5.25
N LEU A 236 -13.82 -2.68 -6.34
CA LEU A 236 -13.63 -3.52 -7.53
C LEU A 236 -12.38 -4.40 -7.36
N GLY A 237 -12.24 -5.07 -6.21
CA GLY A 237 -10.97 -5.66 -5.75
C GLY A 237 -10.34 -6.71 -6.68
N SER A 238 -11.04 -7.18 -7.71
CA SER A 238 -10.48 -8.08 -8.73
C SER A 238 -9.81 -7.35 -9.91
N VAL A 239 -9.90 -6.02 -9.97
CA VAL A 239 -9.44 -5.18 -11.08
C VAL A 239 -8.22 -4.35 -10.65
N GLY A 240 -7.04 -4.93 -10.88
CA GLY A 240 -5.76 -4.23 -10.73
C GLY A 240 -5.34 -3.45 -11.97
N GLU A 241 -4.18 -2.80 -11.91
CA GLU A 241 -3.62 -2.02 -13.02
C GLU A 241 -3.53 -2.81 -14.33
N SER A 242 -3.07 -4.06 -14.27
CA SER A 242 -2.94 -4.92 -15.46
C SER A 242 -4.29 -5.20 -16.13
N ALA A 243 -5.34 -5.40 -15.34
CA ALA A 243 -6.69 -5.62 -15.84
C ALA A 243 -7.24 -4.34 -16.49
N TRP A 244 -7.09 -3.19 -15.84
CA TRP A 244 -7.50 -1.91 -16.43
C TRP A 244 -6.76 -1.58 -17.71
N ARG A 245 -5.46 -1.87 -17.77
CA ARG A 245 -4.65 -1.67 -18.98
C ARG A 245 -5.13 -2.55 -20.13
N ALA A 246 -5.42 -3.83 -19.87
CA ALA A 246 -5.95 -4.75 -20.87
C ALA A 246 -7.34 -4.30 -21.37
N VAL A 247 -8.24 -3.98 -20.45
CA VAL A 247 -9.59 -3.49 -20.75
C VAL A 247 -9.53 -2.20 -21.58
N HIS A 248 -8.72 -1.22 -21.16
CA HIS A 248 -8.57 0.04 -21.88
C HIS A 248 -7.99 -0.16 -23.29
N HIS A 249 -6.96 -0.99 -23.42
CA HIS A 249 -6.32 -1.26 -24.71
C HIS A 249 -7.31 -1.87 -25.73
N THR A 250 -8.17 -2.79 -25.30
CA THR A 250 -9.13 -3.46 -26.18
C THR A 250 -10.40 -2.64 -26.41
N LEU A 251 -10.98 -2.09 -25.35
CA LEU A 251 -12.30 -1.44 -25.39
C LEU A 251 -12.25 0.08 -25.52
N ARG A 252 -11.05 0.69 -25.51
CA ARG A 252 -10.81 2.13 -25.70
C ARG A 252 -11.74 3.03 -24.89
N MET A 253 -11.56 3.01 -23.57
CA MET A 253 -12.32 3.91 -22.68
C MET A 253 -12.01 5.37 -23.00
N GLU A 254 -13.04 6.14 -23.30
CA GLU A 254 -12.94 7.58 -23.58
C GLU A 254 -12.78 8.38 -22.29
N HIS A 255 -13.38 7.92 -21.20
CA HIS A 255 -13.37 8.62 -19.92
C HIS A 255 -13.39 7.66 -18.73
N LEU A 256 -13.22 8.22 -17.52
CA LEU A 256 -12.96 7.46 -16.30
C LEU A 256 -14.02 6.38 -15.96
N PHE A 257 -15.26 6.59 -16.41
CA PHE A 257 -16.40 5.73 -16.09
C PHE A 257 -16.96 4.96 -17.28
N SER A 258 -16.31 4.99 -18.45
CA SER A 258 -16.77 4.26 -19.65
C SER A 258 -17.01 2.77 -19.39
N TRP A 259 -16.32 2.20 -18.39
CA TRP A 259 -16.49 0.81 -17.98
C TRP A 259 -17.89 0.43 -17.46
N LEU A 260 -18.69 1.40 -17.01
CA LEU A 260 -20.08 1.16 -16.59
C LEU A 260 -21.00 0.77 -17.76
N ALA A 261 -20.62 1.10 -18.99
CA ALA A 261 -21.39 0.80 -20.20
C ALA A 261 -20.99 -0.53 -20.87
N PHE A 262 -19.96 -1.21 -20.37
CA PHE A 262 -19.48 -2.44 -21.00
C PHE A 262 -20.42 -3.61 -20.83
N THR A 263 -20.57 -4.39 -21.91
CA THR A 263 -21.34 -5.64 -21.91
C THR A 263 -20.47 -6.82 -21.49
N PRO A 264 -21.08 -7.94 -21.06
CA PRO A 264 -20.34 -9.18 -20.80
C PRO A 264 -19.51 -9.60 -22.02
N GLN A 265 -20.06 -9.50 -23.23
CA GLN A 265 -19.41 -9.91 -24.47
C GLN A 265 -18.16 -9.07 -24.76
N GLN A 266 -18.22 -7.74 -24.54
CA GLN A 266 -17.07 -6.86 -24.66
C GLN A 266 -15.97 -7.21 -23.64
N LEU A 267 -16.33 -7.50 -22.39
CA LEU A 267 -15.33 -7.88 -21.38
C LEU A 267 -14.68 -9.24 -21.68
N GLN A 268 -15.40 -10.16 -22.32
CA GLN A 268 -14.89 -11.46 -22.71
C GLN A 268 -13.99 -11.42 -23.95
N SER A 269 -14.07 -10.37 -24.77
CA SER A 269 -13.17 -10.19 -25.93
C SER A 269 -11.80 -9.64 -25.54
N VAL A 270 -11.61 -9.22 -24.29
CA VAL A 270 -10.33 -8.68 -23.80
C VAL A 270 -9.31 -9.82 -23.62
N PRO A 271 -8.13 -9.76 -24.27
CA PRO A 271 -7.08 -10.76 -24.10
C PRO A 271 -6.67 -10.92 -22.63
N GLY A 272 -6.59 -12.16 -22.16
CA GLY A 272 -6.28 -12.49 -20.76
C GLY A 272 -7.48 -12.44 -19.81
N ILE A 273 -8.70 -12.19 -20.31
CA ILE A 273 -9.95 -12.30 -19.55
C ILE A 273 -10.76 -13.49 -20.08
N SER A 274 -10.87 -14.55 -19.27
CA SER A 274 -11.70 -15.71 -19.63
C SER A 274 -13.19 -15.38 -19.54
N ALA A 275 -14.04 -16.20 -20.18
CA ALA A 275 -15.51 -16.05 -20.15
C ALA A 275 -16.06 -15.83 -18.72
N ARG A 276 -15.68 -16.72 -17.80
CA ARG A 276 -16.06 -16.65 -16.38
C ARG A 276 -15.56 -15.38 -15.70
N ARG A 277 -14.33 -14.93 -16.01
CA ARG A 277 -13.76 -13.71 -15.45
C ARG A 277 -14.48 -12.48 -15.99
N GLY A 278 -14.78 -12.42 -17.28
CA GLY A 278 -15.52 -11.34 -17.92
C GLY A 278 -16.91 -11.17 -17.31
N GLN A 279 -17.65 -12.26 -17.12
CA GLN A 279 -18.95 -12.21 -16.46
C GLN A 279 -18.86 -11.76 -15.00
N ARG A 280 -17.84 -12.22 -14.25
CA ARG A 280 -17.60 -11.75 -12.88
C ARG A 280 -17.31 -10.25 -12.82
N LEU A 281 -16.50 -9.74 -13.74
CA LEU A 281 -16.19 -8.31 -13.84
C LEU A 281 -17.45 -7.50 -14.11
N TRP A 282 -18.26 -7.93 -15.07
CA TRP A 282 -19.53 -7.30 -15.38
C TRP A 282 -20.47 -7.24 -14.16
N HIS A 283 -20.61 -8.35 -13.43
CA HIS A 283 -21.40 -8.37 -12.19
C HIS A 283 -20.83 -7.42 -11.13
N GLN A 284 -19.50 -7.35 -10.97
CA GLN A 284 -18.87 -6.40 -10.05
C GLN A 284 -19.15 -4.94 -10.44
N PHE A 285 -19.10 -4.62 -11.73
CA PHE A 285 -19.42 -3.27 -12.22
C PHE A 285 -20.87 -2.90 -11.94
N ASN A 286 -21.80 -3.83 -12.09
CA ASN A 286 -23.21 -3.59 -11.75
C ASN A 286 -23.43 -3.44 -10.24
N LEU A 287 -22.76 -4.25 -9.42
CA LEU A 287 -22.81 -4.09 -7.97
C LEU A 287 -22.21 -2.75 -7.51
N ALA A 288 -21.18 -2.25 -8.20
CA ALA A 288 -20.61 -0.94 -7.90
C ALA A 288 -21.62 0.20 -8.06
N ARG A 289 -22.63 0.07 -8.94
CA ARG A 289 -23.73 1.05 -9.09
C ARG A 289 -24.53 1.24 -7.80
N GLN A 290 -24.55 0.23 -6.92
CA GLN A 290 -25.26 0.27 -5.64
C GLN A 290 -24.41 0.85 -4.49
N GLN A 291 -23.16 1.25 -4.76
CA GLN A 291 -22.31 1.85 -3.74
C GLN A 291 -22.86 3.22 -3.29
N PRO A 292 -22.69 3.58 -2.01
CA PRO A 292 -23.09 4.89 -1.51
C PRO A 292 -22.52 6.05 -2.31
N PHE A 293 -23.29 7.13 -2.48
CA PHE A 293 -22.91 8.34 -3.22
C PHE A 293 -21.51 8.86 -2.85
N LEU A 294 -21.17 8.91 -1.56
CA LEU A 294 -19.87 9.41 -1.11
C LEU A 294 -18.68 8.58 -1.63
N ARG A 295 -18.87 7.30 -1.96
CA ARG A 295 -17.83 6.48 -2.61
C ARG A 295 -17.62 6.87 -4.06
N TRP A 296 -18.69 7.27 -4.75
CA TRP A 296 -18.60 7.82 -6.10
C TRP A 296 -17.96 9.22 -6.14
N VAL A 297 -18.22 10.06 -5.12
CA VAL A 297 -17.47 11.31 -4.91
C VAL A 297 -15.98 11.05 -4.75
N GLN A 298 -15.60 10.00 -3.99
CA GLN A 298 -14.21 9.55 -3.88
C GLN A 298 -13.65 8.96 -5.18
N ALA A 299 -14.49 8.29 -5.99
CA ALA A 299 -14.12 7.74 -7.29
C ALA A 299 -13.82 8.82 -8.33
N LEU A 300 -14.59 9.91 -8.33
CA LEU A 300 -14.28 11.14 -9.08
C LEU A 300 -12.97 11.80 -8.62
N GLY A 301 -12.50 11.46 -7.42
CA GLY A 301 -11.26 11.98 -6.85
C GLY A 301 -11.43 13.33 -6.15
N VAL A 302 -12.66 13.72 -5.79
CA VAL A 302 -12.92 14.97 -5.05
C VAL A 302 -12.09 14.95 -3.76
N PRO A 303 -11.31 16.00 -3.45
CA PRO A 303 -10.33 15.99 -2.36
C PRO A 303 -10.97 16.24 -0.99
N VAL A 304 -12.05 15.55 -0.65
CA VAL A 304 -12.73 15.64 0.65
C VAL A 304 -11.87 14.96 1.73
N PRO A 305 -11.52 15.65 2.83
CA PRO A 305 -10.82 15.02 3.95
C PRO A 305 -11.66 13.89 4.57
N GLN A 306 -11.00 12.81 5.01
CA GLN A 306 -11.70 11.67 5.61
C GLN A 306 -12.55 12.09 6.83
N ALA A 307 -12.06 13.03 7.64
CA ALA A 307 -12.77 13.57 8.80
C ALA A 307 -14.02 14.38 8.43
N ALA A 308 -14.09 14.92 7.21
CA ALA A 308 -15.23 15.68 6.70
C ALA A 308 -16.33 14.79 6.10
N MET A 309 -16.03 13.53 5.77
CA MET A 309 -16.95 12.62 5.06
C MET A 309 -18.26 12.41 5.81
N ALA A 310 -18.22 12.27 7.14
CA ALA A 310 -19.42 12.05 7.95
C ALA A 310 -20.42 13.20 7.84
N GLY A 311 -19.93 14.44 7.76
CA GLY A 311 -20.76 15.65 7.62
C GLY A 311 -21.38 15.87 6.25
N LEU A 312 -21.13 14.96 5.29
CA LEU A 312 -21.73 14.96 3.95
C LEU A 312 -22.71 13.79 3.75
N THR A 313 -22.97 13.01 4.80
CA THR A 313 -23.87 11.84 4.71
C THR A 313 -25.28 12.30 4.40
N GLY A 314 -25.89 11.73 3.35
CA GLY A 314 -27.24 12.09 2.91
C GLY A 314 -27.30 13.25 1.92
N GLU A 315 -26.18 13.91 1.62
CA GLU A 315 -26.11 14.89 0.53
C GLU A 315 -25.94 14.20 -0.83
N GLY A 316 -26.44 14.84 -1.88
CA GLY A 316 -26.20 14.50 -3.28
C GLY A 316 -25.30 15.53 -3.98
N TRP A 317 -25.07 15.33 -5.27
CA TRP A 317 -24.15 16.13 -6.08
C TRP A 317 -24.56 17.60 -6.16
N SER A 318 -25.85 17.89 -6.30
CA SER A 318 -26.36 19.27 -6.36
C SER A 318 -26.11 20.03 -5.05
N GLN A 319 -26.28 19.38 -3.90
CA GLN A 319 -25.95 19.98 -2.60
C GLN A 319 -24.46 20.26 -2.47
N LEU A 320 -23.59 19.32 -2.89
CA LEU A 320 -22.15 19.55 -2.88
C LEU A 320 -21.75 20.74 -3.76
N LEU A 321 -22.33 20.85 -4.96
CA LEU A 321 -22.05 21.93 -5.90
C LEU A 321 -22.50 23.30 -5.41
N ALA A 322 -23.63 23.35 -4.68
CA ALA A 322 -24.19 24.58 -4.13
C ALA A 322 -23.43 25.11 -2.91
N ARG A 323 -22.61 24.29 -2.25
CA ARG A 323 -21.87 24.69 -1.04
C ARG A 323 -20.88 25.82 -1.32
N SER A 324 -20.95 26.86 -0.50
CA SER A 324 -19.97 27.96 -0.50
C SER A 324 -18.67 27.55 0.20
N GLU A 325 -17.59 28.31 -0.03
CA GLU A 325 -16.32 28.10 0.68
C GLU A 325 -16.50 28.19 2.21
N GLU A 326 -17.36 29.09 2.70
CA GLU A 326 -17.70 29.20 4.12
C GLU A 326 -18.33 27.93 4.69
N GLN A 327 -19.27 27.33 3.95
CA GLN A 327 -19.92 26.09 4.37
C GLN A 327 -18.95 24.92 4.35
N TRP A 328 -18.02 24.89 3.39
CA TRP A 328 -16.94 23.90 3.34
C TRP A 328 -16.00 24.00 4.54
N ARG A 329 -15.62 25.21 4.96
CA ARG A 329 -14.74 25.45 6.12
C ARG A 329 -15.31 24.98 7.46
N ARG A 330 -16.63 24.81 7.58
CA ARG A 330 -17.25 24.27 8.79
C ARG A 330 -16.98 22.78 8.99
N LEU A 331 -16.50 22.06 7.96
CA LEU A 331 -16.23 20.63 8.06
C LEU A 331 -14.84 20.34 8.66
N PRO A 332 -14.71 19.27 9.45
CA PRO A 332 -13.44 18.88 10.06
C PRO A 332 -12.33 18.65 9.01
N GLY A 333 -11.19 19.32 9.20
CA GLY A 333 -10.02 19.20 8.32
C GLY A 333 -10.10 19.99 7.01
N VAL A 334 -11.08 20.89 6.85
CA VAL A 334 -11.21 21.78 5.69
C VAL A 334 -10.84 23.22 6.07
N GLY A 335 -9.63 23.64 5.72
CA GLY A 335 -9.19 25.04 5.81
C GLY A 335 -9.49 25.85 4.54
N ASP A 336 -9.08 27.12 4.51
CA ASP A 336 -9.33 28.06 3.40
C ASP A 336 -8.85 27.55 2.03
N GLU A 337 -7.63 27.03 1.97
CA GLU A 337 -7.08 26.48 0.72
C GLU A 337 -7.87 25.26 0.26
N LYS A 338 -8.27 24.39 1.20
CA LYS A 338 -9.02 23.18 0.87
C LYS A 338 -10.44 23.50 0.40
N ALA A 339 -11.09 24.47 1.03
CA ALA A 339 -12.42 24.93 0.63
C ALA A 339 -12.41 25.49 -0.81
N ARG A 340 -11.45 26.37 -1.13
CA ARG A 340 -11.24 26.87 -2.49
C ARG A 340 -10.99 25.74 -3.49
N GLN A 341 -10.13 24.78 -3.14
CA GLN A 341 -9.86 23.61 -3.98
C GLN A 341 -11.11 22.77 -4.21
N LEU A 342 -11.95 22.55 -3.20
CA LEU A 342 -13.19 21.78 -3.34
C LEU A 342 -14.18 22.46 -4.28
N VAL A 343 -14.41 23.77 -4.11
CA VAL A 343 -15.30 24.54 -4.99
C VAL A 343 -14.78 24.54 -6.43
N ALA A 344 -13.49 24.80 -6.64
CA ALA A 344 -12.88 24.75 -7.97
C ALA A 344 -12.98 23.36 -8.59
N PHE A 345 -12.81 22.30 -7.79
CA PHE A 345 -12.89 20.92 -8.25
C PHE A 345 -14.29 20.56 -8.74
N LEU A 346 -15.32 20.86 -7.93
CA LEU A 346 -16.71 20.52 -8.24
C LEU A 346 -17.23 21.28 -9.46
N ARG A 347 -16.69 22.48 -9.74
CA ARG A 347 -17.05 23.31 -10.89
C ARG A 347 -16.21 23.05 -12.14
N HIS A 348 -15.23 22.16 -12.09
CA HIS A 348 -14.37 21.88 -13.23
C HIS A 348 -15.16 21.25 -14.39
N PRO A 349 -15.02 21.70 -15.65
CA PRO A 349 -15.82 21.22 -16.77
C PRO A 349 -15.81 19.71 -16.95
N ASP A 350 -14.64 19.07 -16.92
CA ASP A 350 -14.53 17.61 -17.06
C ASP A 350 -15.22 16.86 -15.92
N VAL A 351 -15.16 17.39 -14.70
CA VAL A 351 -15.78 16.78 -13.52
C VAL A 351 -17.30 16.92 -13.62
N ALA A 352 -17.78 18.08 -14.03
CA ALA A 352 -19.20 18.33 -14.27
C ALA A 352 -19.75 17.43 -15.39
N ALA A 353 -19.02 17.27 -16.50
CA ALA A 353 -19.39 16.37 -17.59
C ALA A 353 -19.51 14.91 -17.13
N LEU A 354 -18.55 14.44 -16.31
CA LEU A 354 -18.61 13.11 -15.74
C LEU A 354 -19.74 12.93 -14.73
N ALA A 355 -20.02 13.94 -13.89
CA ALA A 355 -21.13 13.90 -12.96
C ALA A 355 -22.47 13.80 -13.69
N GLN A 356 -22.66 14.59 -14.75
CA GLN A 356 -23.84 14.51 -15.61
C GLN A 356 -23.95 13.13 -16.28
N TRP A 357 -22.84 12.58 -16.77
CA TRP A 357 -22.82 11.24 -17.36
C TRP A 357 -23.22 10.17 -16.33
N LEU A 358 -22.71 10.25 -15.10
CA LEU A 358 -23.08 9.34 -14.00
C LEU A 358 -24.57 9.44 -13.65
N SER A 359 -25.14 10.65 -13.65
CA SER A 359 -26.57 10.87 -13.47
C SER A 359 -27.38 10.17 -14.57
N GLY A 360 -26.96 10.32 -15.84
CA GLY A 360 -27.55 9.61 -16.98
C GLY A 360 -27.42 8.08 -16.93
N GLN A 361 -26.43 7.56 -16.19
CA GLN A 361 -26.29 6.12 -15.90
C GLN A 361 -27.13 5.65 -14.71
N GLY A 362 -27.88 6.53 -14.04
CA GLY A 362 -28.72 6.20 -12.89
C GLY A 362 -27.93 5.92 -11.61
N ILE A 363 -26.74 6.52 -11.44
CA ILE A 363 -25.98 6.41 -10.20
C ILE A 363 -26.62 7.28 -9.13
N SER A 364 -27.03 6.66 -8.02
CA SER A 364 -27.73 7.35 -6.94
C SER A 364 -26.92 8.52 -6.36
N GLY A 365 -27.56 9.68 -6.25
CA GLY A 365 -26.99 10.92 -5.72
C GLY A 365 -26.37 11.85 -6.78
N PHE A 366 -26.32 11.48 -8.06
CA PHE A 366 -25.82 12.34 -9.15
C PHE A 366 -26.91 13.02 -9.97
#